data_AF-A0A6C0AM50-F1
#
_entry.id   AF-A0A6C0AM50-F1
#
_cell.length_a   1.000
_cell.length_b   1.000
_cell.length_c   1.000
_cell.angle_alpha   90.00
_cell.angle_beta   90.00
_cell.angle_gamma   90.00
#
_symmetry.space_group_name_H-M   'P 1'
#
loop_
_entity.id
_entity.type
_entity.pdbx_description
1 polymer ?
#
loop_
_entity_poly.entity_id
_entity_poly.type
_entity_poly.pdbx_seq_one_letter_code
_entity_poly.pdbx_strand_id
1 'polypeptide(L)'
;MVKKQRKKEKQLGGGASLFANIGAALASLNNSKFFAGLVMIMMNIGSKYISIKLTKSQEKYLKNNVAKQMLIFAIAWMATKDILIALAITAIFHVLANHLLNEESSMCIIPQKWRNFEKLLDEDEDGKISQEEIDKAKETLRKARMKKVKVEALRNMNDFKMEV
;
A
#
# COMPACT_ATOMS: atom_id res chain seq x y z
N MET A 1 60.06 -1.99 -13.02
CA MET A 1 58.90 -1.88 -12.11
C MET A 1 57.67 -1.15 -12.70
N VAL A 2 57.61 -0.89 -14.02
CA VAL A 2 56.55 -0.04 -14.63
C VAL A 2 55.35 -0.84 -15.21
N LYS A 3 55.46 -2.16 -15.38
CA LYS A 3 54.38 -2.97 -15.98
C LYS A 3 53.35 -3.52 -14.98
N LYS A 4 53.51 -3.30 -13.66
CA LYS A 4 52.58 -3.79 -12.63
C LYS A 4 51.42 -2.83 -12.32
N GLN A 5 51.43 -1.61 -12.88
CA GLN A 5 50.38 -0.61 -12.63
C GLN A 5 49.27 -0.54 -13.69
N ARG A 6 49.39 -1.21 -14.85
CA ARG A 6 48.34 -1.21 -15.90
C ARG A 6 47.28 -2.32 -15.77
N LYS A 7 47.32 -3.14 -14.71
CA LYS A 7 46.42 -4.30 -14.54
C LYS A 7 45.43 -4.17 -13.38
N LYS A 8 45.20 -2.95 -12.86
CA LYS A 8 44.18 -2.63 -11.84
C LYS A 8 42.96 -1.86 -12.38
N GLU A 9 42.87 -1.64 -13.69
CA GLU A 9 41.72 -0.98 -14.35
C GLU A 9 40.76 -1.95 -15.05
N LYS A 10 40.82 -3.24 -14.74
CA LYS A 10 39.86 -4.22 -15.26
C LYS A 10 38.96 -4.72 -14.13
N GLN A 11 37.66 -4.45 -14.29
CA GLN A 11 36.50 -5.02 -13.58
C GLN A 11 35.82 -4.19 -12.48
N LEU A 12 35.39 -2.96 -12.81
CA LEU A 12 34.29 -2.30 -12.09
C LEU A 12 33.27 -1.71 -13.09
N GLY A 13 33.01 -2.43 -14.18
CA GLY A 13 32.67 -1.82 -15.48
C GLY A 13 31.22 -1.82 -15.93
N GLY A 14 30.24 -2.16 -15.10
CA GLY A 14 28.83 -2.18 -15.53
C GLY A 14 27.88 -1.54 -14.53
N GLY A 15 27.84 -2.08 -13.31
CA GLY A 15 26.98 -1.56 -12.24
C GLY A 15 27.37 -0.16 -11.77
N ALA A 16 28.64 0.08 -11.47
CA ALA A 16 29.13 1.37 -10.97
C ALA A 16 28.91 2.50 -11.98
N SER A 17 29.09 2.23 -13.28
CA SER A 17 28.81 3.17 -14.37
C SER A 17 27.31 3.45 -14.51
N LEU A 18 26.43 2.45 -14.35
CA LEU A 18 24.98 2.66 -14.33
C LEU A 18 24.54 3.51 -13.13
N PHE A 19 25.01 3.21 -11.91
CA PHE A 19 24.70 4.00 -10.73
C PHE A 19 25.25 5.43 -10.82
N ALA A 20 26.44 5.62 -11.39
CA ALA A 20 27.00 6.94 -11.63
C ALA A 20 26.18 7.76 -12.64
N ASN A 21 25.76 7.13 -13.74
CA ASN A 21 24.92 7.77 -14.76
C ASN A 21 23.52 8.12 -14.22
N ILE A 22 22.92 7.24 -13.43
CA ILE A 22 21.64 7.49 -12.76
C ILE A 22 21.78 8.61 -11.72
N GLY A 23 22.84 8.59 -10.92
CA GLY A 23 23.13 9.64 -9.95
C GLY A 23 23.30 11.02 -10.58
N ALA A 24 24.02 11.11 -11.70
CA ALA A 24 24.19 12.36 -12.45
C ALA A 24 22.86 12.86 -13.04
N ALA A 25 22.04 11.97 -13.62
CA ALA A 25 20.72 12.33 -14.14
C ALA A 25 19.78 12.82 -13.02
N LEU A 26 19.76 12.15 -11.87
CA LEU A 26 18.96 12.54 -10.71
C LEU A 26 19.40 13.90 -10.15
N ALA A 27 20.71 14.15 -10.04
CA ALA A 27 21.24 15.43 -9.60
C ALA A 27 20.86 16.57 -10.56
N SER A 28 20.87 16.30 -11.87
CA SER A 28 20.40 17.26 -12.88
C SER A 28 18.89 17.51 -12.77
N LEU A 29 18.10 16.50 -12.42
CA LEU A 29 16.64 16.62 -12.30
C LEU A 29 16.24 17.36 -11.01
N ASN A 30 16.91 17.07 -9.90
CA ASN A 30 16.70 17.74 -8.61
C ASN A 30 16.89 19.27 -8.71
N ASN A 31 17.85 19.72 -9.51
CA ASN A 31 18.14 21.15 -9.72
C ASN A 31 17.34 21.79 -10.87
N SER A 32 16.51 21.03 -11.57
CA SER A 32 15.76 21.54 -12.71
C SER A 32 14.58 22.41 -12.28
N LYS A 33 14.58 23.68 -12.69
CA LYS A 33 13.45 24.61 -12.50
C LYS A 33 12.17 24.11 -13.20
N PHE A 34 12.32 23.41 -14.32
CA PHE A 34 11.19 22.81 -15.03
C PHE A 34 10.56 21.68 -14.23
N PHE A 35 11.38 20.80 -13.67
CA PHE A 35 10.90 19.74 -12.79
C PHE A 35 10.21 20.30 -11.54
N ALA A 36 10.79 21.35 -10.94
CA ALA A 36 10.16 22.06 -9.83
C ALA A 36 8.78 22.63 -10.18
N GLY A 37 8.66 23.25 -11.37
CA GLY A 37 7.38 23.75 -11.88
C GLY A 37 6.36 22.63 -12.11
N LEU A 38 6.80 21.50 -12.67
CA LEU A 38 5.94 20.33 -12.87
C LEU A 38 5.40 19.80 -11.54
N VAL A 39 6.26 19.62 -10.53
CA VAL A 39 5.85 19.14 -9.21
C VAL A 39 4.91 20.13 -8.51
N MET A 40 5.14 21.44 -8.69
CA MET A 40 4.25 22.49 -8.17
C MET A 40 2.85 22.44 -8.80
N ILE A 41 2.75 22.16 -10.09
CA ILE A 41 1.47 21.95 -10.78
C ILE A 41 0.80 20.66 -10.28
N MET A 42 1.56 19.56 -10.15
CA MET A 42 1.02 18.29 -9.61
C MET A 42 0.44 18.47 -8.21
N MET A 43 1.08 19.25 -7.35
CA MET A 43 0.56 19.53 -5.99
C MET A 43 -0.77 20.32 -6.04
N ASN A 44 -0.87 21.33 -6.89
CA ASN A 44 -2.09 22.12 -7.07
C ASN A 44 -3.24 21.29 -7.70
N ILE A 45 -2.90 20.39 -8.61
CA ILE A 45 -3.88 19.45 -9.17
C ILE A 45 -4.30 18.41 -8.11
N GLY A 46 -3.36 17.96 -7.28
CA GLY A 46 -3.60 17.04 -6.18
C GLY A 46 -4.57 17.60 -5.13
N SER A 47 -4.53 18.90 -4.82
CA SER A 47 -5.51 19.53 -3.93
C SER A 47 -6.92 19.55 -4.53
N LYS A 48 -7.03 19.67 -5.87
CA LYS A 48 -8.30 19.62 -6.59
C LYS A 48 -8.79 18.19 -6.85
N TYR A 49 -7.95 17.15 -6.88
CA TYR A 49 -8.38 15.75 -7.09
C TYR A 49 -9.25 15.15 -5.97
N ILE A 50 -9.48 15.89 -4.89
CA ILE A 50 -10.59 15.66 -3.96
C ILE A 50 -11.96 16.06 -4.60
N SER A 51 -11.95 16.80 -5.72
CA SER A 51 -13.09 17.48 -6.36
C SER A 51 -12.95 17.71 -7.91
N ILE A 52 -12.27 16.82 -8.67
CA ILE A 52 -12.28 16.88 -10.16
C ILE A 52 -13.25 15.83 -10.72
N LYS A 53 -14.18 16.26 -11.59
CA LYS A 53 -15.00 15.38 -12.43
C LYS A 53 -14.13 14.79 -13.55
N LEU A 54 -13.43 13.70 -13.25
CA LEU A 54 -12.74 12.87 -14.23
C LEU A 54 -13.75 12.02 -15.01
N THR A 55 -13.40 11.55 -16.21
CA THR A 55 -14.19 10.50 -16.89
C THR A 55 -14.16 9.22 -16.05
N LYS A 56 -15.20 8.37 -16.10
CA LYS A 56 -15.30 7.15 -15.26
C LYS A 56 -14.05 6.26 -15.33
N SER A 57 -13.40 6.17 -16.49
CA SER A 57 -12.17 5.38 -16.68
C SER A 57 -10.95 6.06 -16.04
N GLN A 58 -10.80 7.38 -16.18
CA GLN A 58 -9.72 8.14 -15.53
C GLN A 58 -9.90 8.20 -14.02
N GLU A 59 -11.15 8.28 -13.55
CA GLU A 59 -11.50 8.24 -12.14
C GLU A 59 -11.12 6.88 -11.53
N LYS A 60 -11.42 5.76 -12.21
CA LYS A 60 -11.02 4.42 -11.75
C LYS A 60 -9.49 4.25 -11.71
N TYR A 61 -8.77 4.79 -12.70
CA TYR A 61 -7.31 4.73 -12.75
C TYR A 61 -6.65 5.60 -11.66
N LEU A 62 -7.21 6.78 -11.39
CA LEU A 62 -6.69 7.72 -10.39
C LEU A 62 -7.17 7.39 -8.96
N LYS A 63 -8.35 6.80 -8.78
CA LYS A 63 -8.87 6.31 -7.47
C LYS A 63 -8.06 5.16 -6.89
N ASN A 64 -7.44 4.33 -7.72
CA ASN A 64 -6.75 3.09 -7.31
C ASN A 64 -5.36 3.29 -6.67
N ASN A 65 -5.16 4.37 -5.92
CA ASN A 65 -3.96 4.72 -5.12
C ASN A 65 -2.79 5.40 -5.86
N VAL A 66 -2.73 5.35 -7.20
CA VAL A 66 -1.64 6.02 -7.95
C VAL A 66 -1.65 7.53 -7.74
N ALA A 67 -2.82 8.17 -7.80
CA ALA A 67 -2.93 9.62 -7.59
C ALA A 67 -2.50 10.03 -6.17
N LYS A 68 -2.86 9.22 -5.16
CA LYS A 68 -2.46 9.45 -3.77
C LYS A 68 -0.94 9.37 -3.60
N GLN A 69 -0.31 8.34 -4.17
CA GLN A 69 1.15 8.17 -4.14
C GLN A 69 1.88 9.31 -4.85
N MET A 70 1.41 9.73 -6.03
CA MET A 70 1.97 10.87 -6.76
C MET A 70 1.88 12.19 -5.97
N LEU A 71 0.80 12.40 -5.20
CA LEU A 71 0.64 13.55 -4.33
C LEU A 71 1.59 13.53 -3.13
N ILE A 72 1.68 12.39 -2.45
CA ILE A 72 2.61 12.20 -1.32
C ILE A 72 4.04 12.41 -1.78
N PHE A 73 4.40 11.88 -2.94
CA PHE A 73 5.69 12.12 -3.58
C PHE A 73 5.94 13.60 -3.86
N ALA A 74 4.97 14.30 -4.46
CA ALA A 74 5.09 15.72 -4.75
C ALA A 74 5.35 16.56 -3.48
N ILE A 75 4.65 16.26 -2.39
CA ILE A 75 4.82 16.93 -1.09
C ILE A 75 6.20 16.60 -0.49
N ALA A 76 6.58 15.33 -0.48
CA ALA A 76 7.88 14.89 0.05
C ALA A 76 9.05 15.49 -0.74
N TRP A 77 8.96 15.55 -2.07
CA TRP A 77 9.95 16.18 -2.91
C TRP A 77 9.99 17.70 -2.72
N MET A 78 8.86 18.37 -2.51
CA MET A 78 8.85 19.79 -2.22
C MET A 78 9.61 20.14 -0.93
N ALA A 79 9.47 19.30 0.10
CA ALA A 79 10.15 19.45 1.38
C ALA A 79 11.64 19.11 1.32
N THR A 80 12.01 18.03 0.60
CA THR A 80 13.38 17.50 0.60
C THR A 80 14.24 18.01 -0.56
N LYS A 81 13.62 18.42 -1.67
CA LYS A 81 14.26 18.76 -2.95
C LYS A 81 15.13 17.63 -3.54
N ASP A 82 14.95 16.40 -3.07
CA ASP A 82 15.69 15.22 -3.52
C ASP A 82 14.73 14.09 -3.91
N ILE A 83 14.77 13.67 -5.18
CA ILE A 83 13.93 12.60 -5.72
C ILE A 83 14.14 11.27 -4.98
N LEU A 84 15.38 10.90 -4.64
CA LEU A 84 15.65 9.63 -3.98
C LEU A 84 15.03 9.59 -2.58
N ILE A 85 15.22 10.67 -1.82
CA ILE A 85 14.66 10.81 -0.47
C ILE A 85 13.13 10.86 -0.55
N ALA A 86 12.56 11.61 -1.50
CA ALA A 86 11.12 11.70 -1.70
C ALA A 86 10.47 10.35 -2.05
N LEU A 87 11.12 9.55 -2.91
CA LEU A 87 10.66 8.20 -3.23
C LEU A 87 10.75 7.28 -2.01
N ALA A 88 11.83 7.35 -1.24
CA ALA A 88 11.99 6.56 -0.01
C ALA A 88 10.90 6.89 1.02
N ILE A 89 10.64 8.18 1.27
CA ILE A 89 9.56 8.63 2.17
C ILE A 89 8.21 8.13 1.67
N THR A 90 7.94 8.24 0.36
CA THR A 90 6.68 7.78 -0.24
C THR A 90 6.51 6.28 -0.10
N ALA A 91 7.57 5.49 -0.29
CA ALA A 91 7.55 4.04 -0.14
C ALA A 91 7.31 3.63 1.33
N ILE A 92 8.01 4.26 2.27
CA ILE A 92 7.82 4.02 3.72
C ILE A 92 6.38 4.36 4.12
N PHE A 93 5.89 5.54 3.71
CA PHE A 93 4.52 5.94 3.98
C PHE A 93 3.51 4.96 3.37
N HIS A 94 3.74 4.50 2.14
CA HIS A 94 2.86 3.55 1.48
C HIS A 94 2.75 2.24 2.27
N VAL A 95 3.89 1.70 2.71
CA VAL A 95 3.92 0.47 3.53
C VAL A 95 3.24 0.70 4.88
N LEU A 96 3.50 1.82 5.54
CA LEU A 96 2.85 2.14 6.81
C LEU A 96 1.34 2.26 6.66
N ALA A 97 0.87 3.06 5.70
CA ALA A 97 -0.54 3.36 5.52
C ALA A 97 -1.35 2.19 4.97
N ASN A 98 -0.80 1.37 4.06
CA ASN A 98 -1.56 0.29 3.41
C ASN A 98 -1.36 -1.08 4.07
N HIS A 99 -0.30 -1.27 4.85
CA HIS A 99 -0.01 -2.55 5.49
C HIS A 99 -0.03 -2.50 7.01
N LEU A 100 0.79 -1.65 7.64
CA LEU A 100 0.98 -1.68 9.10
C LEU A 100 -0.15 -1.01 9.87
N LEU A 101 -0.71 0.07 9.32
CA LEU A 101 -1.77 0.88 9.93
C LEU A 101 -3.13 0.70 9.25
N ASN A 102 -3.22 -0.22 8.28
CA ASN A 102 -4.48 -0.55 7.64
C ASN A 102 -5.17 -1.69 8.42
N GLU A 103 -6.36 -1.44 8.95
CA GLU A 103 -7.12 -2.43 9.74
C GLU A 103 -7.56 -3.64 8.91
N GLU A 104 -7.68 -3.49 7.59
CA GLU A 104 -8.01 -4.58 6.65
C GLU A 104 -6.81 -5.44 6.25
N SER A 105 -5.59 -4.99 6.55
CA SER A 105 -4.35 -5.71 6.18
C SER A 105 -4.05 -6.82 7.18
N SER A 106 -3.58 -7.97 6.68
CA SER A 106 -3.10 -9.09 7.50
C SER A 106 -1.90 -8.72 8.38
N MET A 107 -1.17 -7.65 8.04
CA MET A 107 0.01 -7.15 8.75
C MET A 107 -0.30 -5.96 9.69
N CYS A 108 -1.57 -5.72 10.03
CA CYS A 108 -1.97 -4.59 10.87
C CYS A 108 -1.41 -4.70 12.31
N ILE A 109 -0.66 -3.70 12.75
CA ILE A 109 -0.03 -3.63 14.09
C ILE A 109 -0.97 -2.97 15.12
N ILE A 110 -2.03 -2.26 14.68
CA ILE A 110 -2.94 -1.53 15.57
C ILE A 110 -3.63 -2.53 16.53
N PRO A 111 -3.60 -2.31 17.87
CA PRO A 111 -4.28 -3.19 18.82
C PRO A 111 -5.79 -3.25 18.59
N GLN A 112 -6.38 -4.44 18.77
CA GLN A 112 -7.78 -4.68 18.44
C GLN A 112 -8.76 -3.78 19.21
N LYS A 113 -8.38 -3.29 20.40
CA LYS A 113 -9.17 -2.36 21.22
C LYS A 113 -9.37 -0.97 20.59
N TRP A 114 -8.55 -0.61 19.60
CA TRP A 114 -8.57 0.70 18.92
C TRP A 114 -9.06 0.63 17.49
N ARG A 115 -9.36 -0.57 17.00
CA ARG A 115 -9.93 -0.77 15.67
C ARG A 115 -11.44 -0.56 15.76
N ASN A 116 -11.97 0.32 14.92
CA ASN A 116 -13.37 0.73 15.02
C ASN A 116 -14.26 -0.24 14.24
N PHE A 117 -14.48 -1.43 14.79
CA PHE A 117 -15.24 -2.51 14.15
C PHE A 117 -16.76 -2.26 14.10
N GLU A 118 -17.27 -1.23 14.78
CA GLU A 118 -18.69 -0.88 14.73
C GLU A 118 -19.15 -0.67 13.27
N LYS A 119 -18.29 -0.11 12.42
CA LYS A 119 -18.55 0.06 10.97
C LYS A 119 -18.60 -1.24 10.18
N LEU A 120 -18.12 -2.36 10.71
CA LEU A 120 -18.25 -3.68 10.07
C LEU A 120 -19.59 -4.35 10.40
N LEU A 121 -20.28 -3.88 11.44
CA LEU A 121 -21.55 -4.43 11.92
C LEU A 121 -22.75 -3.62 11.42
N ASP A 122 -22.51 -2.34 11.14
CA ASP A 122 -23.43 -1.39 10.51
C ASP A 122 -23.48 -1.66 8.99
N GLU A 123 -24.38 -2.55 8.56
CA GLU A 123 -24.57 -2.95 7.15
C GLU A 123 -25.21 -1.83 6.32
N ASP A 124 -25.92 -0.88 6.95
CA ASP A 124 -26.66 0.19 6.28
C ASP A 124 -26.02 1.58 6.37
N GLU A 125 -24.87 1.69 7.04
CA GLU A 125 -24.07 2.91 7.24
C GLU A 125 -24.84 4.03 7.99
N ASP A 126 -25.85 3.68 8.80
CA ASP A 126 -26.69 4.65 9.51
C ASP A 126 -26.06 5.15 10.84
N GLY A 127 -24.95 4.53 11.25
CA GLY A 127 -24.19 4.85 12.46
C GLY A 127 -24.76 4.25 13.74
N LYS A 128 -25.74 3.35 13.67
CA LYS A 128 -26.38 2.66 14.79
C LYS A 128 -26.50 1.17 14.51
N ILE A 129 -26.13 0.35 15.48
CA ILE A 129 -26.33 -1.09 15.37
C ILE A 129 -27.79 -1.42 15.74
N SER A 130 -28.58 -1.80 14.74
CA SER A 130 -29.99 -2.18 14.90
C SER A 130 -30.12 -3.60 15.48
N GLN A 131 -31.27 -3.90 16.08
CA GLN A 131 -31.53 -5.24 16.63
C GLN A 131 -31.58 -6.33 15.54
N GLU A 132 -31.95 -5.94 14.32
CA GLU A 132 -32.06 -6.81 13.15
C GLU A 132 -30.68 -7.26 12.65
N GLU A 133 -29.70 -6.36 12.63
CA GLU A 133 -28.30 -6.67 12.28
C GLU A 133 -27.67 -7.62 13.32
N ILE A 134 -27.96 -7.40 14.61
CA ILE A 134 -27.52 -8.28 15.68
C ILE A 134 -28.08 -9.70 15.49
N ASP A 135 -29.35 -9.82 15.12
CA ASP A 135 -29.99 -11.12 14.95
C ASP A 135 -29.53 -11.83 13.67
N LYS A 136 -29.28 -11.11 12.58
CA LYS A 136 -28.58 -11.64 11.39
C LYS A 136 -27.18 -12.16 11.72
N ALA A 137 -26.41 -11.41 12.52
CA ALA A 137 -25.06 -11.81 12.92
C ALA A 137 -25.10 -13.10 13.77
N LYS A 138 -26.03 -13.19 14.73
CA LYS A 138 -26.26 -14.41 15.52
C LYS A 138 -26.64 -15.61 14.65
N GLU A 139 -27.52 -15.42 13.67
CA GLU A 139 -27.94 -16.50 12.76
C GLU A 139 -26.79 -16.99 11.88
N THR A 140 -25.96 -16.08 11.38
CA THR A 140 -24.74 -16.43 10.64
C THR A 140 -23.78 -17.24 11.51
N LEU A 141 -23.61 -16.85 12.78
CA LEU A 141 -22.78 -17.56 13.75
C LEU A 141 -23.33 -18.97 14.05
N ARG A 142 -24.66 -19.11 14.17
CA ARG A 142 -25.34 -20.40 14.34
C ARG A 142 -25.09 -21.33 13.14
N LYS A 143 -25.22 -20.82 11.92
CA LYS A 143 -24.92 -21.57 10.68
C LYS A 143 -23.46 -22.00 10.61
N ALA A 144 -22.53 -21.14 11.00
CA ALA A 144 -21.10 -21.47 11.02
C ALA A 144 -20.77 -22.58 12.04
N ARG A 145 -21.36 -22.52 13.24
CA ARG A 145 -21.23 -23.59 14.26
C ARG A 145 -21.77 -24.92 13.76
N MET A 146 -22.97 -24.92 13.17
CA MET A 146 -23.57 -26.12 12.58
C MET A 146 -22.69 -26.76 11.50
N LYS A 147 -22.03 -25.95 10.66
CA LYS A 147 -21.07 -26.45 9.67
C LYS A 147 -19.86 -27.12 10.33
N LYS A 148 -19.29 -26.53 11.39
CA LYS A 148 -18.17 -27.14 12.14
C LYS A 148 -18.55 -28.50 12.73
N VAL A 149 -19.71 -28.58 13.39
CA VAL A 149 -20.20 -29.85 13.97
C VAL A 149 -20.40 -30.92 12.90
N LYS A 150 -20.99 -30.57 11.75
CA LYS A 150 -21.14 -31.51 10.63
C LYS A 150 -19.79 -32.01 10.10
N VAL A 151 -18.82 -31.11 9.95
CA VAL A 151 -17.46 -31.48 9.49
C VAL A 151 -16.78 -32.41 10.48
N GLU A 152 -16.94 -32.16 11.79
CA GLU A 152 -16.38 -33.01 12.85
C GLU A 152 -17.03 -34.39 12.90
N ALA A 153 -18.36 -34.45 12.79
CA ALA A 153 -19.08 -35.73 12.68
C ALA A 153 -18.60 -36.55 11.47
N LEU A 154 -18.41 -35.90 10.31
CA LEU A 154 -17.91 -36.58 9.11
C LEU A 154 -16.46 -37.07 9.27
N ARG A 155 -15.60 -36.32 9.97
CA ARG A 155 -14.23 -36.76 10.30
C ARG A 155 -14.25 -38.02 11.17
N ASN A 156 -15.02 -38.00 12.25
CA ASN A 156 -15.13 -39.14 13.16
C ASN A 156 -15.67 -40.39 12.46
N MET A 157 -16.62 -40.24 11.53
CA MET A 157 -17.12 -41.36 10.71
C MET A 157 -16.06 -41.91 9.76
N ASN A 158 -15.21 -41.05 9.20
CA ASN A 158 -14.13 -41.48 8.30
C ASN A 158 -13.03 -42.22 9.06
N ASP A 159 -12.67 -41.76 10.26
CA ASP A 159 -11.68 -42.40 11.12
C ASP A 159 -12.15 -43.80 11.54
N PHE A 160 -13.42 -43.94 11.96
CA PHE A 160 -14.00 -45.25 12.29
C PHE A 160 -13.96 -46.24 11.10
N LYS A 161 -14.14 -45.76 9.86
CA LYS A 161 -14.08 -46.60 8.67
C LYS A 161 -12.66 -47.05 8.32
N MET A 162 -11.63 -46.37 8.81
CA MET A 162 -10.22 -46.72 8.59
C MET A 162 -9.69 -47.74 9.62
N GLU A 163 -10.36 -47.87 10.77
CA GLU A 163 -9.98 -48.80 11.84
C GLU A 163 -10.60 -50.21 11.70
N VAL A 164 -11.58 -50.39 10.80
CA VAL A 164 -12.25 -51.67 10.49
C VAL A 164 -11.72 -52.26 9.19
#